data_AF-A0A556B225-F1
#
_entry.id   AF-A0A556B225-F1
#
_cell.length_a   1.000
_cell.length_b   1.000
_cell.length_c   1.000
_cell.angle_alpha   90.00
_cell.angle_beta   90.00
_cell.angle_gamma   90.00
#
_symmetry.space_group_name_H-M   'P 1'
#
loop_
_entity.id
_entity.type
_entity.pdbx_description
1 polymer ?
#
loop_
_entity_poly.entity_id
_entity_poly.type
_entity_poly.pdbx_seq_one_letter_code
_entity_poly.pdbx_strand_id
1 'polypeptide(L)'
;MQTATIDTALASNRARALRFLEPAPLDDFQTVIWRPYAMLAELRGMLESDAPPVLSPQGSSELLRIARHWREAFARLFRRDGSLIVLADSPGVVGVHTLHDVLAYDPLEPLSAHLRHPVGVRPAGGGEWRIACGEPFASALQATGADFGAGAAIDGLGGTVLAANDAGDAVAAFASLVPGRVLFLPPPRPAVLADAARSDAWLAAWDACLARLGLPQGVANAAWIDAYRSDREHALRERRAQRLREAEAIAREIAGCERELADMAFYKQLLAGTGRGTRVAVAECFRRRGHVVHQDWLDERIVIVEAQPRWLAVHVRLPGEAREGIAQALAPAARRIADYFDKPVQALLVECSGNRLELQERVAPAAEEDVPALDGVALYGWLHDTATIQQALAADAAGEALRCRLRERAAALLRHRPGP
;
A
#
# COMPACT_ATOMS: atom_id res chain seq x y z
N MET A 1 -4.88 -15.86 -26.39
CA MET A 1 -4.29 -15.67 -25.05
C MET A 1 -3.23 -14.60 -25.18
N GLN A 2 -3.32 -13.50 -24.43
CA GLN A 2 -2.30 -12.45 -24.37
C GLN A 2 -1.32 -12.78 -23.24
N THR A 3 -0.03 -12.72 -23.59
CA THR A 3 1.07 -13.04 -22.69
C THR A 3 1.91 -11.79 -22.44
N ALA A 4 2.22 -11.51 -21.18
CA ALA A 4 3.22 -10.51 -20.79
C ALA A 4 4.48 -11.20 -20.30
N THR A 5 5.60 -10.53 -20.46
CA THR A 5 6.88 -10.94 -19.88
C THR A 5 7.43 -9.83 -19.00
N ILE A 6 7.96 -10.16 -17.83
CA ILE A 6 8.55 -9.22 -16.87
C ILE A 6 10.02 -9.61 -16.69
N ASP A 7 10.92 -8.70 -17.08
CA ASP A 7 12.37 -8.86 -17.02
C ASP A 7 12.89 -10.12 -17.75
N THR A 8 12.17 -10.54 -18.79
CA THR A 8 12.62 -11.60 -19.69
C THR A 8 13.04 -11.01 -21.03
N ALA A 9 14.21 -11.41 -21.52
CA ALA A 9 14.70 -11.01 -22.84
C ALA A 9 14.19 -11.97 -23.95
N LEU A 10 12.92 -12.37 -23.92
CA LEU A 10 12.34 -13.22 -24.98
C LEU A 10 12.19 -12.39 -26.26
N ALA A 11 12.88 -12.77 -27.33
CA ALA A 11 12.81 -12.09 -28.63
C ALA A 11 11.50 -12.43 -29.40
N SER A 12 10.33 -12.24 -28.78
CA SER A 12 9.04 -12.62 -29.33
C SER A 12 8.13 -11.42 -29.58
N ASN A 13 7.42 -11.42 -30.71
CA ASN A 13 6.34 -10.48 -30.99
C ASN A 13 4.98 -10.93 -30.42
N ARG A 14 4.91 -12.13 -29.82
CA ARG A 14 3.69 -12.71 -29.23
C ARG A 14 3.48 -12.30 -27.78
N ALA A 15 4.51 -11.79 -27.13
CA ALA A 15 4.47 -11.35 -25.74
C ALA A 15 4.79 -9.87 -25.63
N ARG A 16 4.09 -9.17 -24.73
CA ARG A 16 4.44 -7.78 -24.39
C ARG A 16 5.53 -7.78 -23.34
N ALA A 17 6.65 -7.11 -23.62
CA ALA A 17 7.70 -6.89 -22.64
C ALA A 17 7.30 -5.80 -21.63
N LEU A 18 7.49 -6.11 -20.36
CA LEU A 18 7.33 -5.25 -19.20
C LEU A 18 8.61 -5.33 -18.35
N ARG A 19 8.78 -4.37 -17.45
CA ARG A 19 9.90 -4.34 -16.51
C ARG A 19 9.40 -4.33 -15.09
N PHE A 20 10.04 -5.06 -14.17
CA PHE A 20 9.60 -5.08 -12.79
C PHE A 20 9.74 -3.70 -12.14
N LEU A 21 10.84 -2.98 -12.43
CA LEU A 21 11.06 -1.63 -11.90
C LEU A 21 10.17 -0.56 -12.55
N GLU A 22 9.38 -0.89 -13.57
CA GLU A 22 8.42 0.00 -14.24
C GLU A 22 6.99 -0.57 -14.08
N PRO A 23 6.30 -0.29 -12.96
CA PRO A 23 4.98 -0.86 -12.66
C PRO A 23 3.96 -0.68 -13.79
N ALA A 24 3.34 -1.78 -14.21
CA ALA A 24 2.31 -1.79 -15.26
C ALA A 24 1.08 -2.61 -14.83
N PRO A 25 -0.12 -2.30 -15.37
CA PRO A 25 -1.31 -3.13 -15.16
C PRO A 25 -1.16 -4.47 -15.88
N LEU A 26 -1.75 -5.52 -15.29
CA LEU A 26 -1.79 -6.87 -15.88
C LEU A 26 -3.19 -7.23 -16.44
N ASP A 27 -4.09 -6.26 -16.53
CA ASP A 27 -5.53 -6.47 -16.76
C ASP A 27 -5.88 -7.00 -18.17
N ASP A 28 -4.95 -6.98 -19.11
CA ASP A 28 -5.17 -7.50 -20.47
C ASP A 28 -4.58 -8.92 -20.67
N PHE A 29 -3.72 -9.37 -19.76
CA PHE A 29 -2.98 -10.62 -19.89
C PHE A 29 -3.67 -11.78 -19.17
N GLN A 30 -3.60 -12.96 -19.79
CA GLN A 30 -3.99 -14.23 -19.16
C GLN A 30 -2.77 -14.99 -18.64
N THR A 31 -1.62 -14.81 -19.29
CA THR A 31 -0.35 -15.43 -18.89
C THR A 31 0.68 -14.34 -18.64
N VAL A 32 1.41 -14.48 -17.53
CA VAL A 32 2.57 -13.62 -17.23
C VAL A 32 3.76 -14.51 -16.99
N ILE A 33 4.87 -14.23 -17.67
CA ILE A 33 6.15 -14.89 -17.46
C ILE A 33 7.06 -13.90 -16.77
N TRP A 34 7.62 -14.24 -15.62
CA TRP A 34 8.39 -13.33 -14.80
C TRP A 34 9.72 -13.96 -14.42
N ARG A 35 10.80 -13.21 -14.60
CA ARG A 35 12.15 -13.59 -14.14
C ARG A 35 12.54 -12.73 -12.93
N PRO A 36 12.21 -13.16 -11.70
CA PRO A 36 12.31 -12.33 -10.49
C PRO A 36 13.72 -11.81 -10.21
N TYR A 37 14.76 -12.64 -10.33
CA TYR A 37 16.12 -12.25 -9.94
C TYR A 37 16.83 -11.37 -10.99
N ALA A 38 16.25 -11.17 -12.18
CA ALA A 38 16.85 -10.30 -13.20
C ALA A 38 16.92 -8.83 -12.75
N MET A 39 15.95 -8.37 -11.96
CA MET A 39 15.91 -7.00 -11.42
C MET A 39 17.13 -6.66 -10.54
N LEU A 40 17.80 -7.66 -9.94
CA LEU A 40 18.94 -7.42 -9.06
C LEU A 40 20.12 -6.77 -9.80
N ALA A 41 20.28 -7.03 -11.09
CA ALA A 41 21.30 -6.38 -11.91
C ALA A 41 20.97 -4.89 -12.13
N GLU A 42 19.69 -4.55 -12.28
CA GLU A 42 19.21 -3.19 -12.50
C GLU A 42 19.29 -2.35 -11.22
N LEU A 43 19.10 -2.98 -10.05
CA LEU A 43 19.19 -2.34 -8.76
C LEU A 43 20.62 -1.90 -8.37
N ARG A 44 21.66 -2.36 -9.08
CA ARG A 44 23.07 -2.02 -8.77
C ARG A 44 23.33 -0.52 -8.72
N GLY A 45 22.67 0.26 -9.58
CA GLY A 45 22.81 1.73 -9.60
C GLY A 45 22.17 2.44 -8.41
N MET A 46 21.41 1.73 -7.57
CA MET A 46 20.68 2.26 -6.42
C MET A 46 21.24 1.81 -5.07
N LEU A 47 22.34 1.04 -5.10
CA LEU A 47 23.02 0.53 -3.93
C LEU A 47 23.82 1.64 -3.23
N GLU A 48 23.78 1.63 -1.91
CA GLU A 48 24.70 2.42 -1.06
C GLU A 48 25.89 1.58 -0.59
N SER A 49 25.77 0.26 -0.61
CA SER A 49 26.81 -0.72 -0.31
C SER A 49 26.71 -1.88 -1.29
N ASP A 50 27.84 -2.35 -1.82
CA ASP A 50 27.92 -3.51 -2.72
C ASP A 50 28.18 -4.83 -1.98
N ALA A 51 28.71 -4.79 -0.75
CA ALA A 51 29.10 -5.97 0.02
C ALA A 51 28.80 -5.82 1.53
N PRO A 52 27.62 -6.27 2.02
CA PRO A 52 26.53 -6.87 1.24
C PRO A 52 25.82 -5.83 0.33
N PRO A 53 25.15 -6.27 -0.75
CA PRO A 53 24.38 -5.37 -1.60
C PRO A 53 23.20 -4.80 -0.81
N VAL A 54 23.22 -3.51 -0.51
CA VAL A 54 22.19 -2.79 0.26
C VAL A 54 21.75 -1.57 -0.53
N LEU A 55 20.45 -1.41 -0.71
CA LEU A 55 19.85 -0.22 -1.33
C LEU A 55 19.91 0.97 -0.39
N SER A 56 19.98 2.18 -0.93
CA SER A 56 19.74 3.39 -0.14
C SER A 56 18.34 3.40 0.49
N PRO A 57 18.06 4.20 1.54
CA PRO A 57 16.71 4.31 2.12
C PRO A 57 15.64 4.72 1.10
N GLN A 58 16.00 5.60 0.14
CA GLN A 58 15.12 5.98 -0.96
C GLN A 58 14.88 4.81 -1.91
N GLY A 59 15.94 4.10 -2.32
CA GLY A 59 15.82 2.91 -3.18
C GLY A 59 15.03 1.78 -2.52
N SER A 60 15.17 1.61 -1.21
CA SER A 60 14.40 0.65 -0.40
C SER A 60 12.91 1.01 -0.40
N SER A 61 12.58 2.27 -0.15
CA SER A 61 11.19 2.75 -0.16
C SER A 61 10.53 2.58 -1.52
N GLU A 62 11.28 2.86 -2.60
CA GLU A 62 10.79 2.73 -3.96
C GLU A 62 10.59 1.26 -4.36
N LEU A 63 11.55 0.38 -4.04
CA LEU A 63 11.42 -1.05 -4.29
C LEU A 63 10.20 -1.64 -3.56
N LEU A 64 10.01 -1.29 -2.28
CA LEU A 64 8.85 -1.77 -1.51
C LEU A 64 7.52 -1.23 -2.07
N ARG A 65 7.50 -0.01 -2.62
CA ARG A 65 6.33 0.54 -3.31
C ARG A 65 6.03 -0.24 -4.59
N ILE A 66 7.04 -0.54 -5.40
CA ILE A 66 6.94 -1.35 -6.62
C ILE A 66 6.47 -2.77 -6.31
N ALA A 67 7.04 -3.41 -5.27
CA ALA A 67 6.65 -4.73 -4.81
C ALA A 67 5.16 -4.80 -4.42
N ARG A 68 4.65 -3.77 -3.71
CA ARG A 68 3.21 -3.66 -3.39
C ARG A 68 2.35 -3.60 -4.64
N HIS A 69 2.73 -2.82 -5.65
CA HIS A 69 2.01 -2.78 -6.93
C HIS A 69 1.94 -4.17 -7.58
N TRP A 70 3.08 -4.88 -7.67
CA TRP A 70 3.11 -6.20 -8.28
C TRP A 70 2.31 -7.23 -7.50
N ARG A 71 2.31 -7.16 -6.16
CA ARG A 71 1.47 -8.00 -5.32
C ARG A 71 -0.01 -7.84 -5.67
N GLU A 72 -0.47 -6.60 -5.84
CA GLU A 72 -1.86 -6.32 -6.25
C GLU A 72 -2.14 -6.72 -7.70
N ALA A 73 -1.18 -6.51 -8.60
CA ALA A 73 -1.30 -6.90 -10.01
C ALA A 73 -1.40 -8.42 -10.17
N PHE A 74 -0.58 -9.19 -9.44
CA PHE A 74 -0.69 -10.65 -9.37
C PHE A 74 -2.00 -11.09 -8.73
N ALA A 75 -2.48 -10.42 -7.67
CA ALA A 75 -3.80 -10.69 -7.11
C ALA A 75 -4.92 -10.51 -8.16
N ARG A 76 -4.86 -9.45 -8.97
CA ARG A 76 -5.80 -9.21 -10.08
C ARG A 76 -5.66 -10.26 -11.18
N LEU A 77 -4.45 -10.69 -11.52
CA LEU A 77 -4.21 -11.79 -12.45
C LEU A 77 -4.89 -13.08 -11.97
N PHE A 78 -4.61 -13.51 -10.73
CA PHE A 78 -5.15 -14.74 -10.18
C PHE A 78 -6.67 -14.73 -10.04
N ARG A 79 -7.27 -13.61 -9.61
CA ARG A 79 -8.74 -13.45 -9.53
C ARG A 79 -9.46 -13.66 -10.87
N ARG A 80 -8.74 -13.57 -11.99
CA ARG A 80 -9.28 -13.73 -13.35
C ARG A 80 -8.87 -15.06 -13.98
N ASP A 81 -8.46 -16.05 -13.18
CA ASP A 81 -7.95 -17.35 -13.65
C ASP A 81 -6.69 -17.22 -14.52
N GLY A 82 -5.88 -16.19 -14.24
CA GLY A 82 -4.60 -15.98 -14.88
C GLY A 82 -3.52 -16.93 -14.36
N SER A 83 -2.52 -17.16 -15.21
CA SER A 83 -1.37 -18.02 -14.93
C SER A 83 -0.08 -17.19 -14.83
N LEU A 84 0.68 -17.42 -13.76
CA LEU A 84 2.02 -16.85 -13.59
C LEU A 84 3.07 -17.96 -13.80
N ILE A 85 3.97 -17.78 -14.75
CA ILE A 85 5.16 -18.60 -14.92
C ILE A 85 6.34 -17.83 -14.32
N VAL A 86 6.94 -18.36 -13.27
CA VAL A 86 8.14 -17.83 -12.63
C VAL A 86 9.35 -18.59 -13.17
N LEU A 87 10.28 -17.87 -13.79
CA LEU A 87 11.55 -18.41 -14.26
C LEU A 87 12.54 -18.41 -13.11
N ALA A 88 12.73 -19.57 -12.48
CA ALA A 88 13.58 -19.75 -11.31
C ALA A 88 15.05 -19.90 -11.73
N ASP A 89 15.77 -18.78 -11.83
CA ASP A 89 17.21 -18.73 -12.02
C ASP A 89 17.97 -18.63 -10.68
N SER A 90 19.26 -18.31 -10.72
CA SER A 90 20.11 -18.30 -9.52
C SER A 90 19.57 -17.32 -8.46
N PRO A 91 19.26 -17.80 -7.24
CA PRO A 91 18.66 -16.96 -6.21
C PRO A 91 19.65 -15.90 -5.73
N GLY A 92 19.12 -14.73 -5.39
CA GLY A 92 19.87 -13.62 -4.83
C GLY A 92 18.96 -12.74 -3.98
N VAL A 93 19.57 -11.97 -3.08
CA VAL A 93 18.87 -11.02 -2.20
C VAL A 93 19.54 -9.66 -2.26
N VAL A 94 18.79 -8.63 -1.90
CA VAL A 94 19.30 -7.27 -1.70
C VAL A 94 18.84 -6.77 -0.34
N GLY A 95 19.70 -6.07 0.39
CA GLY A 95 19.34 -5.42 1.65
C GLY A 95 18.42 -4.22 1.41
N VAL A 96 17.33 -4.14 2.16
CA VAL A 96 16.43 -2.98 2.19
C VAL A 96 16.37 -2.39 3.59
N HIS A 97 16.39 -1.07 3.69
CA HIS A 97 16.25 -0.36 4.96
C HIS A 97 14.83 -0.46 5.51
N THR A 98 14.76 -0.72 6.81
CA THR A 98 13.59 -0.48 7.65
C THR A 98 13.90 0.66 8.62
N LEU A 99 12.94 1.00 9.50
CA LEU A 99 13.16 2.03 10.53
C LEU A 99 14.26 1.65 11.55
N HIS A 100 14.59 0.36 11.69
CA HIS A 100 15.46 -0.13 12.76
C HIS A 100 16.65 -0.96 12.26
N ASP A 101 16.55 -1.57 11.07
CA ASP A 101 17.54 -2.52 10.55
C ASP A 101 17.50 -2.66 9.02
N VAL A 102 18.48 -3.33 8.44
CA VAL A 102 18.54 -3.73 7.04
C VAL A 102 18.10 -5.20 6.91
N LEU A 103 17.02 -5.44 6.17
CA LEU A 103 16.49 -6.79 5.95
C LEU A 103 16.82 -7.29 4.55
N ALA A 104 17.06 -8.60 4.42
CA ALA A 104 17.17 -9.23 3.11
C ALA A 104 15.80 -9.24 2.42
N TYR A 105 15.72 -8.57 1.26
CA TYR A 105 14.56 -8.61 0.39
C TYR A 105 14.68 -9.77 -0.59
N ASP A 106 13.65 -10.61 -0.61
CA ASP A 106 13.47 -11.67 -1.59
C ASP A 106 12.67 -11.13 -2.79
N PRO A 107 13.22 -11.17 -4.02
CA PRO A 107 12.48 -10.83 -5.24
C PRO A 107 11.15 -11.57 -5.44
N LEU A 108 10.92 -12.71 -4.78
CA LEU A 108 9.64 -13.43 -4.81
C LEU A 108 8.57 -12.87 -3.86
N GLU A 109 8.90 -11.89 -3.01
CA GLU A 109 7.98 -11.28 -2.04
C GLU A 109 6.58 -10.90 -2.61
N PRO A 110 6.47 -10.32 -3.83
CA PRO A 110 5.15 -10.00 -4.41
C PRO A 110 4.25 -11.23 -4.63
N LEU A 111 4.84 -12.41 -4.79
CA LEU A 111 4.11 -13.68 -4.95
C LEU A 111 3.81 -14.34 -3.60
N SER A 112 4.69 -14.19 -2.61
CA SER A 112 4.61 -14.88 -1.31
C SER A 112 3.26 -14.69 -0.59
N ALA A 113 2.61 -13.53 -0.76
CA ALA A 113 1.30 -13.25 -0.18
C ALA A 113 0.14 -14.11 -0.74
N HIS A 114 0.34 -14.74 -1.91
CA HIS A 114 -0.67 -15.55 -2.60
C HIS A 114 -0.48 -17.04 -2.39
N LEU A 115 0.66 -17.44 -1.80
CA LEU A 115 1.03 -18.84 -1.61
C LEU A 115 0.65 -19.29 -0.20
N ARG A 116 0.34 -20.59 -0.05
CA ARG A 116 0.03 -21.17 1.27
C ARG A 116 1.25 -21.23 2.19
N HIS A 117 2.43 -21.39 1.59
CA HIS A 117 3.71 -21.48 2.27
C HIS A 117 4.74 -20.64 1.50
N PRO A 118 5.74 -20.09 2.19
CA PRO A 118 6.89 -19.48 1.52
C PRO A 118 7.54 -20.49 0.58
N VAL A 119 7.83 -20.05 -0.65
CA VAL A 119 8.64 -20.82 -1.59
C VAL A 119 10.08 -20.45 -1.36
N GLY A 120 10.91 -21.43 -1.04
CA GLY A 120 12.35 -21.25 -1.08
C GLY A 120 12.87 -21.61 -2.45
N VAL A 121 13.84 -20.80 -2.89
CA VAL A 121 14.59 -21.00 -4.11
C VAL A 121 16.06 -21.06 -3.72
N ARG A 122 16.72 -22.16 -4.04
CA ARG A 122 18.13 -22.39 -3.75
C ARG A 122 18.86 -22.86 -5.01
N PRO A 123 20.20 -22.72 -5.11
CA PRO A 123 20.93 -23.31 -6.22
C PRO A 123 20.60 -24.81 -6.35
N ALA A 124 20.27 -25.26 -7.58
CA ALA A 124 20.01 -26.67 -7.83
C ALA A 124 21.31 -27.48 -7.79
N GLY A 125 21.24 -28.71 -7.30
CA GLY A 125 22.30 -29.69 -7.48
C GLY A 125 22.56 -29.98 -8.96
N GLY A 126 23.79 -30.34 -9.30
CA GLY A 126 24.13 -30.79 -10.65
C GLY A 126 23.43 -32.10 -11.02
N GLY A 127 23.31 -32.38 -12.31
CA GLY A 127 22.71 -33.61 -12.85
C GLY A 127 21.74 -33.36 -13.99
N GLU A 128 21.32 -34.43 -14.65
CA GLU A 128 20.24 -34.34 -15.62
C GLU A 128 18.91 -34.28 -14.86
N TRP A 129 17.94 -33.54 -15.40
CA TRP A 129 16.60 -33.50 -14.86
C TRP A 129 15.66 -34.40 -15.66
N ARG A 130 14.67 -34.94 -14.97
CA ARG A 130 13.69 -35.88 -15.51
C ARG A 130 12.29 -35.34 -15.26
N ILE A 131 11.41 -35.58 -16.23
CA ILE A 131 10.00 -35.24 -16.12
C ILE A 131 9.36 -36.15 -15.06
N ALA A 132 8.71 -35.54 -14.07
CA ALA A 132 8.09 -36.21 -12.93
C ALA A 132 6.56 -36.08 -12.92
N CYS A 133 5.98 -35.55 -14.01
CA CYS A 133 4.54 -35.31 -14.13
C CYS A 133 3.94 -35.97 -15.37
N GLY A 134 2.61 -36.08 -15.38
CA GLY A 134 1.82 -36.46 -16.56
C GLY A 134 1.38 -35.25 -17.39
N GLU A 135 0.39 -35.49 -18.25
CA GLU A 135 -0.26 -34.47 -19.05
C GLU A 135 -1.03 -33.44 -18.18
N PRO A 136 -1.14 -32.16 -18.61
CA PRO A 136 -0.65 -31.59 -19.87
C PRO A 136 0.83 -31.17 -19.85
N PHE A 137 1.49 -31.23 -18.70
CA PHE A 137 2.85 -30.70 -18.51
C PHE A 137 3.94 -31.54 -19.21
N ALA A 138 3.76 -32.87 -19.26
CA ALA A 138 4.73 -33.78 -19.86
C ALA A 138 5.08 -33.38 -21.31
N SER A 139 4.07 -33.20 -22.17
CA SER A 139 4.27 -32.76 -23.56
C SER A 139 5.00 -31.42 -23.67
N ALA A 140 4.67 -30.44 -22.83
CA ALA A 140 5.31 -29.12 -22.86
C ALA A 140 6.78 -29.18 -22.41
N LEU A 141 7.08 -29.97 -21.38
CA LEU A 141 8.45 -30.19 -20.91
C LEU A 141 9.28 -31.01 -21.91
N GLN A 142 8.68 -31.97 -22.61
CA GLN A 142 9.37 -32.67 -23.69
C GLN A 142 9.71 -31.73 -24.85
N ALA A 143 8.78 -30.84 -25.22
CA ALA A 143 8.99 -29.89 -26.31
C ALA A 143 10.03 -28.80 -25.97
N THR A 144 10.07 -28.35 -24.72
CA THR A 144 10.92 -27.20 -24.30
C THR A 144 12.12 -27.59 -23.45
N GLY A 145 12.27 -28.88 -23.11
CA GLY A 145 13.27 -29.31 -22.15
C GLY A 145 14.71 -29.00 -22.55
N ALA A 146 15.05 -29.24 -23.81
CA ALA A 146 16.38 -28.94 -24.34
C ALA A 146 16.72 -27.43 -24.32
N ASP A 147 15.70 -26.58 -24.22
CA ASP A 147 15.82 -25.13 -24.20
C ASP A 147 16.09 -24.56 -22.81
N PHE A 148 15.93 -25.36 -21.75
CA PHE A 148 16.18 -24.91 -20.38
C PHE A 148 17.66 -24.77 -20.05
N GLY A 149 17.99 -23.65 -19.39
CA GLY A 149 19.30 -23.37 -18.81
C GLY A 149 19.43 -23.95 -17.40
N ALA A 150 20.48 -23.52 -16.69
CA ALA A 150 20.61 -23.81 -15.27
C ALA A 150 19.45 -23.15 -14.50
N GLY A 151 18.69 -23.97 -13.76
CA GLY A 151 17.62 -23.50 -12.89
C GLY A 151 18.00 -23.56 -11.42
N ALA A 152 17.09 -23.08 -10.57
CA ALA A 152 17.16 -23.27 -9.14
C ALA A 152 16.28 -24.45 -8.68
N ALA A 153 16.62 -25.00 -7.53
CA ALA A 153 15.78 -25.94 -6.81
C ALA A 153 14.68 -25.17 -6.07
N ILE A 154 13.46 -25.69 -6.18
CA ILE A 154 12.24 -25.10 -5.63
C ILE A 154 11.79 -25.96 -4.46
N ASP A 155 11.55 -25.34 -3.31
CA ASP A 155 10.96 -25.99 -2.14
C ASP A 155 9.74 -25.20 -1.64
N GLY A 156 8.95 -25.82 -0.76
CA GLY A 156 7.85 -25.12 -0.07
C GLY A 156 6.60 -24.78 -0.90
N LEU A 157 6.60 -24.91 -2.24
CA LEU A 157 5.46 -24.51 -3.09
C LEU A 157 4.13 -25.22 -2.75
N GLY A 158 4.16 -26.39 -2.12
CA GLY A 158 2.96 -27.14 -1.72
C GLY A 158 2.13 -27.67 -2.91
N GLY A 159 2.78 -27.84 -4.07
CA GLY A 159 2.15 -28.22 -5.34
C GLY A 159 2.73 -29.50 -5.96
N THR A 160 2.48 -29.69 -7.25
CA THR A 160 2.98 -30.83 -8.03
C THR A 160 4.38 -30.55 -8.55
N VAL A 161 5.32 -31.45 -8.26
CA VAL A 161 6.64 -31.44 -8.89
C VAL A 161 6.49 -31.86 -10.35
N LEU A 162 6.94 -31.01 -11.27
CA LEU A 162 6.85 -31.26 -12.71
C LEU A 162 8.12 -31.91 -13.25
N ALA A 163 9.28 -31.52 -12.72
CA ALA A 163 10.56 -32.11 -13.04
C ALA A 163 11.49 -32.07 -11.82
N ALA A 164 12.35 -33.08 -11.71
CA ALA A 164 13.36 -33.17 -10.65
C ALA A 164 14.72 -33.58 -11.23
N ASN A 165 15.82 -33.13 -10.61
CA ASN A 165 17.17 -33.58 -10.96
C ASN A 165 17.50 -34.93 -10.30
N ASP A 166 18.62 -35.53 -10.69
CA ASP A 166 19.11 -36.79 -10.10
C ASP A 166 19.40 -36.69 -8.59
N ALA A 167 19.60 -35.48 -8.05
CA ALA A 167 19.76 -35.24 -6.61
C ALA A 167 18.42 -35.18 -5.86
N GLY A 168 17.29 -35.31 -6.56
CA GLY A 168 15.94 -35.23 -5.99
C GLY A 168 15.41 -33.81 -5.78
N ASP A 169 16.13 -32.79 -6.26
CA ASP A 169 15.67 -31.40 -6.22
C ASP A 169 14.55 -31.19 -7.25
N ALA A 170 13.44 -30.58 -6.84
CA ALA A 170 12.42 -30.11 -7.77
C ALA A 170 12.94 -28.89 -8.53
N VAL A 171 13.06 -29.01 -9.86
CA VAL A 171 13.54 -27.93 -10.75
C VAL A 171 12.41 -27.29 -11.55
N ALA A 172 11.24 -27.92 -11.58
CA ALA A 172 10.00 -27.34 -12.08
C ALA A 172 8.84 -27.78 -11.19
N ALA A 173 7.90 -26.88 -10.92
CA ALA A 173 6.77 -27.16 -10.04
C ALA A 173 5.53 -26.36 -10.41
N PHE A 174 4.35 -26.85 -10.03
CA PHE A 174 3.06 -26.23 -10.30
C PHE A 174 2.22 -26.15 -9.03
N ALA A 175 1.59 -25.01 -8.77
CA ALA A 175 0.57 -24.88 -7.73
C ALA A 175 -0.69 -24.17 -8.24
N SER A 176 -1.83 -24.62 -7.75
CA SER A 176 -3.14 -24.01 -7.99
C SER A 176 -3.47 -23.00 -6.89
N LEU A 177 -3.78 -21.77 -7.29
CA LEU A 177 -4.11 -20.63 -6.43
C LEU A 177 -5.55 -20.17 -6.70
N VAL A 178 -6.50 -21.11 -6.70
CA VAL A 178 -7.88 -20.95 -7.19
C VAL A 178 -8.46 -19.54 -6.91
N PRO A 179 -8.84 -18.78 -7.96
CA PRO A 179 -8.94 -19.21 -9.35
C PRO A 179 -7.62 -19.17 -10.16
N GLY A 180 -6.49 -18.69 -9.65
CA GLY A 180 -5.24 -18.55 -10.40
C GLY A 180 -4.31 -19.76 -10.36
N ARG A 181 -3.15 -19.63 -11.02
CA ARG A 181 -2.15 -20.70 -11.14
C ARG A 181 -0.74 -20.15 -11.14
N VAL A 182 0.20 -20.90 -10.57
CA VAL A 182 1.62 -20.58 -10.64
C VAL A 182 2.43 -21.79 -11.09
N LEU A 183 3.36 -21.55 -12.02
CA LEU A 183 4.32 -22.52 -12.51
C LEU A 183 5.71 -21.96 -12.22
N PHE A 184 6.59 -22.77 -11.67
CA PHE A 184 8.01 -22.48 -11.58
C PHE A 184 8.73 -23.34 -12.61
N LEU A 185 9.52 -22.70 -13.46
CA LEU A 185 10.28 -23.35 -14.54
C LEU A 185 11.72 -22.85 -14.52
N PRO A 186 12.70 -23.65 -14.98
CA PRO A 186 14.03 -23.13 -15.27
C PRO A 186 13.97 -22.02 -16.34
N PRO A 187 14.88 -21.04 -16.31
CA PRO A 187 14.96 -20.04 -17.37
C PRO A 187 15.36 -20.68 -18.71
N PRO A 188 14.88 -20.19 -19.86
CA PRO A 188 15.42 -20.60 -21.16
C PRO A 188 16.90 -20.20 -21.29
N ARG A 189 17.67 -20.99 -22.05
CA ARG A 189 19.06 -20.67 -22.38
C ARG A 189 19.15 -19.34 -23.14
N PRO A 190 20.25 -18.57 -22.99
CA PRO A 190 20.43 -17.32 -23.72
C PRO A 190 20.26 -17.45 -25.25
N ALA A 191 20.69 -18.57 -25.83
CA ALA A 191 20.53 -18.85 -27.25
C ALA A 191 19.07 -18.99 -27.70
N VAL A 192 18.16 -19.38 -26.81
CA VAL A 192 16.71 -19.48 -27.07
C VAL A 192 16.10 -18.09 -26.98
N LEU A 193 16.49 -17.32 -25.96
CA LEU A 193 16.02 -15.95 -25.73
C LEU A 193 16.37 -15.02 -26.91
N ALA A 194 17.55 -15.19 -27.49
CA ALA A 194 18.03 -14.38 -28.62
C ALA A 194 17.40 -14.75 -29.98
N ASP A 195 16.77 -15.92 -30.10
CA ASP A 195 16.17 -16.43 -31.33
C ASP A 195 14.65 -16.30 -31.28
N ALA A 196 14.09 -15.49 -32.17
CA ALA A 196 12.66 -15.22 -32.20
C ALA A 196 11.81 -16.47 -32.48
N ALA A 197 12.25 -17.34 -33.39
CA ALA A 197 11.51 -18.55 -33.74
C ALA A 197 11.49 -19.55 -32.56
N ARG A 198 12.62 -19.68 -31.86
CA ARG A 198 12.69 -20.55 -30.68
C ARG A 198 11.94 -19.97 -29.48
N SER A 199 12.02 -18.66 -29.26
CA SER A 199 11.22 -17.97 -28.24
C SER A 199 9.72 -18.14 -28.50
N ASP A 200 9.27 -17.99 -29.75
CA ASP A 200 7.86 -18.19 -30.13
C ASP A 200 7.42 -19.66 -29.97
N ALA A 201 8.27 -20.62 -30.32
CA ALA A 201 7.98 -22.04 -30.13
C ALA A 201 7.87 -22.41 -28.64
N TRP A 202 8.79 -21.87 -27.81
CA TRP A 202 8.75 -22.06 -26.36
C TRP A 202 7.46 -21.49 -25.77
N LEU A 203 7.10 -20.26 -26.14
CA LEU A 203 5.85 -19.63 -25.71
C LEU A 203 4.62 -20.44 -26.16
N ALA A 204 4.60 -20.90 -27.41
CA ALA A 204 3.48 -21.67 -27.93
C ALA A 204 3.26 -23.00 -27.16
N ALA A 205 4.33 -23.68 -26.74
CA ALA A 205 4.23 -24.91 -25.95
C ALA A 205 3.59 -24.66 -24.57
N TRP A 206 4.00 -23.60 -23.88
CA TRP A 206 3.43 -23.23 -22.59
C TRP A 206 2.01 -22.67 -22.72
N ASP A 207 1.73 -21.91 -23.77
CA ASP A 207 0.38 -21.43 -24.08
C ASP A 207 -0.59 -22.61 -24.26
N ALA A 208 -0.19 -23.63 -25.02
CA ALA A 208 -0.99 -24.84 -25.24
C ALA A 208 -1.18 -25.65 -23.94
N CYS A 209 -0.14 -25.74 -23.10
CA CYS A 209 -0.22 -26.40 -21.80
C CYS A 209 -1.21 -25.69 -20.88
N LEU A 210 -1.10 -24.37 -20.73
CA LEU A 210 -1.94 -23.57 -19.84
C LEU A 210 -3.40 -23.53 -20.30
N ALA A 211 -3.64 -23.53 -21.61
CA ALA A 211 -4.99 -23.62 -22.16
C ALA A 211 -5.71 -24.92 -21.74
N ARG A 212 -4.97 -26.03 -21.62
CA ARG A 212 -5.51 -27.34 -21.18
C ARG A 212 -5.77 -27.42 -19.67
N LEU A 213 -5.16 -26.56 -18.87
CA LEU A 213 -5.37 -26.49 -17.42
C LEU A 213 -6.60 -25.68 -17.02
N GLY A 214 -7.13 -24.85 -17.92
CA GLY A 214 -8.40 -24.17 -17.69
C GLY A 214 -9.55 -25.18 -17.71
N LEU A 215 -10.47 -25.08 -16.74
CA LEU A 215 -11.76 -25.78 -16.83
C LEU A 215 -12.39 -25.42 -18.19
N PRO A 216 -12.85 -26.42 -18.98
CA PRO A 216 -13.30 -26.20 -20.33
C PRO A 216 -14.65 -25.47 -20.30
N GLN A 217 -14.61 -24.14 -20.35
CA GLN A 217 -15.66 -23.38 -21.04
C GLN A 217 -15.21 -22.92 -22.42
N GLY A 218 -13.94 -23.08 -22.77
CA GLY A 218 -13.40 -22.81 -24.09
C GLY A 218 -13.32 -24.09 -24.92
N VAL A 219 -14.30 -24.32 -25.80
CA VAL A 219 -14.09 -25.20 -26.95
C VAL A 219 -13.00 -24.54 -27.79
N ALA A 220 -11.93 -25.27 -28.11
CA ALA A 220 -10.92 -24.80 -29.05
C ALA A 220 -11.54 -24.76 -30.45
N ASN A 221 -11.94 -23.57 -30.90
CA ASN A 221 -12.47 -23.40 -32.24
C ASN A 221 -11.37 -23.00 -33.22
N ALA A 222 -11.64 -23.15 -34.52
CA ALA A 222 -10.81 -22.52 -35.53
C ALA A 222 -10.78 -20.99 -35.30
N ALA A 223 -9.64 -20.34 -35.56
CA ALA A 223 -9.41 -18.92 -35.27
C ALA A 223 -10.51 -17.97 -35.82
N TRP A 224 -11.16 -18.34 -36.93
CA TRP A 224 -12.27 -17.57 -37.51
C TRP A 224 -13.57 -17.67 -36.69
N ILE A 225 -13.86 -18.81 -36.05
CA ILE A 225 -15.00 -18.96 -35.12
C ILE A 225 -14.69 -18.26 -33.79
N ASP A 226 -13.46 -18.31 -33.32
CA ASP A 226 -13.07 -17.56 -32.12
C ASP A 226 -13.13 -16.04 -32.35
N ALA A 227 -13.00 -15.58 -33.59
CA ALA A 227 -13.23 -14.18 -33.96
C ALA A 227 -14.71 -13.86 -34.16
N TYR A 228 -15.54 -14.84 -34.49
CA TYR A 228 -16.98 -14.66 -34.62
C TYR A 228 -17.61 -14.43 -33.24
N ARG A 229 -18.38 -13.35 -33.13
CA ARG A 229 -19.15 -13.01 -31.93
C ARG A 229 -20.60 -12.86 -32.32
N SER A 230 -21.47 -13.55 -31.59
CA SER A 230 -22.90 -13.29 -31.69
C SER A 230 -23.26 -12.00 -30.94
N ASP A 231 -24.37 -11.37 -31.32
CA ASP A 231 -24.93 -10.21 -30.60
C ASP A 231 -25.13 -10.51 -29.10
N ARG A 232 -25.53 -11.75 -28.78
CA ARG A 232 -25.70 -12.21 -27.41
C ARG A 232 -24.37 -12.26 -26.65
N GLU A 233 -23.28 -12.68 -27.29
CA GLU A 233 -21.96 -12.72 -26.68
C GLU A 233 -21.39 -11.31 -26.45
N HIS A 234 -21.61 -10.40 -27.41
CA HIS A 234 -21.32 -8.98 -27.24
C HIS A 234 -22.07 -8.39 -26.03
N ALA A 235 -23.38 -8.59 -25.96
CA ALA A 235 -24.21 -8.09 -24.86
C ALA A 235 -23.77 -8.65 -23.49
N LEU A 236 -23.40 -9.92 -23.41
CA LEU A 236 -22.91 -10.53 -22.17
C LEU A 236 -21.56 -9.97 -21.73
N ARG A 237 -20.65 -9.71 -22.68
CA ARG A 237 -19.34 -9.10 -22.38
C ARG A 237 -19.46 -7.65 -21.97
N GLU A 238 -20.31 -6.88 -22.64
CA GLU A 238 -20.62 -5.51 -22.23
C GLU A 238 -21.22 -5.48 -20.82
N ARG A 239 -22.16 -6.39 -20.53
CA ARG A 239 -22.74 -6.52 -19.20
C ARG A 239 -21.69 -6.93 -18.17
N ARG A 240 -20.77 -7.83 -18.50
CA ARG A 240 -19.65 -8.23 -17.61
C ARG A 240 -18.70 -7.06 -17.36
N ALA A 241 -18.28 -6.34 -18.40
CA ALA A 241 -17.43 -5.17 -18.28
C ALA A 241 -18.11 -4.08 -17.44
N GLN A 242 -19.41 -3.88 -17.63
CA GLN A 242 -20.21 -2.98 -16.82
C GLN A 242 -20.23 -3.39 -15.34
N ARG A 243 -20.47 -4.68 -15.03
CA ARG A 243 -20.43 -5.18 -13.64
C ARG A 243 -19.04 -5.06 -13.01
N LEU A 244 -17.97 -5.23 -13.77
CA LEU A 244 -16.60 -5.04 -13.27
C LEU A 244 -16.35 -3.56 -12.93
N ARG A 245 -16.75 -2.63 -13.80
CA ARG A 245 -16.67 -1.19 -13.51
C ARG A 245 -17.48 -0.78 -12.29
N GLU A 246 -18.67 -1.36 -12.11
CA GLU A 246 -19.50 -1.16 -10.91
C GLU A 246 -18.81 -1.69 -9.65
N ALA A 247 -18.23 -2.90 -9.71
CA ALA A 247 -17.49 -3.46 -8.58
C ALA A 247 -16.26 -2.61 -8.21
N GLU A 248 -15.54 -2.08 -9.19
CA GLU A 248 -14.41 -1.16 -8.97
C GLU A 248 -14.85 0.20 -8.40
N ALA A 249 -16.02 0.71 -8.79
CA ALA A 249 -16.61 1.91 -8.21
C ALA A 249 -16.96 1.67 -6.73
N ILE A 250 -17.67 0.58 -6.43
CA ILE A 250 -18.05 0.20 -5.06
C ILE A 250 -16.80 -0.02 -4.19
N ALA A 251 -15.76 -0.69 -4.71
CA ALA A 251 -14.52 -0.88 -3.95
C ALA A 251 -13.82 0.44 -3.61
N ARG A 252 -13.84 1.42 -4.53
CA ARG A 252 -13.32 2.77 -4.26
C ARG A 252 -14.17 3.53 -3.25
N GLU A 253 -15.49 3.35 -3.28
CA GLU A 253 -16.41 3.92 -2.27
C GLU A 253 -16.12 3.33 -0.89
N ILE A 254 -15.98 2.00 -0.78
CA ILE A 254 -15.61 1.34 0.49
C ILE A 254 -14.27 1.86 1.01
N ALA A 255 -13.24 1.93 0.18
CA ALA A 255 -11.94 2.48 0.58
C ALA A 255 -12.00 3.98 0.91
N GLY A 256 -12.94 4.74 0.33
CA GLY A 256 -13.27 6.11 0.73
C GLY A 256 -13.84 6.13 2.15
N CYS A 257 -14.91 5.37 2.39
CA CYS A 257 -15.56 5.25 3.69
C CYS A 257 -14.60 4.77 4.78
N GLU A 258 -13.74 3.78 4.51
CA GLU A 258 -12.75 3.28 5.47
C GLU A 258 -11.73 4.35 5.87
N ARG A 259 -11.29 5.17 4.91
CA ARG A 259 -10.42 6.33 5.21
C ARG A 259 -11.14 7.38 6.04
N GLU A 260 -12.40 7.68 5.72
CA GLU A 260 -13.21 8.61 6.52
C GLU A 260 -13.44 8.07 7.95
N LEU A 261 -13.70 6.77 8.11
CA LEU A 261 -13.82 6.13 9.42
C LEU A 261 -12.52 6.18 10.22
N ALA A 262 -11.38 5.93 9.57
CA ALA A 262 -10.06 6.03 10.19
C ALA A 262 -9.75 7.48 10.64
N ASP A 263 -10.05 8.47 9.79
CA ASP A 263 -9.94 9.89 10.12
C ASP A 263 -10.81 10.24 11.32
N MET A 264 -12.08 9.83 11.33
CA MET A 264 -12.97 10.06 12.47
C MET A 264 -12.46 9.39 13.76
N ALA A 265 -11.95 8.15 13.66
CA ALA A 265 -11.38 7.45 14.80
C ALA A 265 -10.15 8.15 15.38
N PHE A 266 -9.30 8.73 14.52
CA PHE A 266 -8.16 9.54 14.93
C PHE A 266 -8.60 10.77 15.72
N TYR A 267 -9.62 11.50 15.27
CA TYR A 267 -10.09 12.70 15.99
C TYR A 267 -10.86 12.39 17.27
N LYS A 268 -11.41 11.19 17.45
CA LYS A 268 -11.97 10.77 18.76
C LYS A 268 -10.94 10.82 19.88
N GLN A 269 -9.64 10.87 19.58
CA GLN A 269 -8.59 11.11 20.59
C GLN A 269 -8.68 12.51 21.21
N LEU A 270 -9.25 13.50 20.52
CA LEU A 270 -9.60 14.80 21.10
C LEU A 270 -10.72 14.67 22.12
N LEU A 271 -11.72 13.82 21.85
CA LEU A 271 -12.83 13.54 22.76
C LEU A 271 -12.41 12.71 23.98
N ALA A 272 -11.43 11.83 23.82
CA ALA A 272 -10.97 10.95 24.90
C ALA A 272 -9.85 11.58 25.75
N GLY A 273 -9.11 12.56 25.22
CA GLY A 273 -7.95 13.16 25.90
C GLY A 273 -6.86 12.12 26.23
N THR A 274 -6.77 11.04 25.46
CA THR A 274 -5.86 9.93 25.70
C THR A 274 -4.82 9.83 24.60
N GLY A 275 -3.55 9.72 25.01
CA GLY A 275 -2.43 9.35 24.13
C GLY A 275 -1.62 10.52 23.58
N ARG A 276 -0.44 10.20 23.05
CA ARG A 276 0.47 11.17 22.39
C ARG A 276 -0.18 11.80 21.14
N GLY A 277 -1.20 11.16 20.56
CA GLY A 277 -1.89 11.61 19.35
C GLY A 277 -2.84 12.78 19.54
N THR A 278 -3.25 13.14 20.77
CA THR A 278 -4.12 14.31 21.00
C THR A 278 -3.47 15.62 20.52
N ARG A 279 -2.15 15.79 20.71
CA ARG A 279 -1.40 16.95 20.20
C ARG A 279 -1.38 17.00 18.67
N VAL A 280 -1.19 15.84 18.04
CA VAL A 280 -1.21 15.69 16.58
C VAL A 280 -2.61 16.00 16.04
N ALA A 281 -3.66 15.54 16.73
CA ALA A 281 -5.03 15.84 16.37
C ALA A 281 -5.35 17.33 16.49
N VAL A 282 -4.86 18.03 17.51
CA VAL A 282 -4.98 19.50 17.63
C VAL A 282 -4.29 20.21 16.48
N ALA A 283 -3.05 19.84 16.17
CA ALA A 283 -2.32 20.41 15.03
C ALA A 283 -3.09 20.19 13.71
N GLU A 284 -3.62 18.99 13.51
CA GLU A 284 -4.39 18.63 12.32
C GLU A 284 -5.73 19.40 12.23
N CYS A 285 -6.34 19.76 13.37
CA CYS A 285 -7.51 20.65 13.39
C CYS A 285 -7.22 21.99 12.70
N PHE A 286 -6.09 22.60 13.06
CA PHE A 286 -5.68 23.88 12.49
C PHE A 286 -5.28 23.74 11.02
N ARG A 287 -4.59 22.65 10.63
CA ARG A 287 -4.24 22.38 9.22
C ARG A 287 -5.48 22.26 8.33
N ARG A 288 -6.49 21.48 8.74
CA ARG A 288 -7.74 21.32 7.99
C ARG A 288 -8.54 22.61 7.87
N ARG A 289 -8.27 23.58 8.74
CA ARG A 289 -8.86 24.91 8.72
C ARG A 289 -8.03 25.93 7.94
N GLY A 290 -7.02 25.46 7.20
CA GLY A 290 -6.23 26.25 6.27
C GLY A 290 -5.04 26.94 6.89
N HIS A 291 -4.72 26.64 8.15
CA HIS A 291 -3.54 27.22 8.81
C HIS A 291 -2.30 26.38 8.56
N VAL A 292 -1.16 27.05 8.40
CA VAL A 292 0.14 26.37 8.44
C VAL A 292 0.47 26.06 9.89
N VAL A 293 0.90 24.81 10.15
CA VAL A 293 1.16 24.34 11.51
C VAL A 293 2.53 23.70 11.60
N HIS A 294 3.33 24.18 12.54
CA HIS A 294 4.65 23.67 12.87
C HIS A 294 4.68 23.15 14.30
N GLN A 295 5.62 22.25 14.59
CA GLN A 295 5.98 21.93 15.96
C GLN A 295 7.06 22.92 16.42
N ASP A 296 7.01 23.38 17.67
CA ASP A 296 8.09 24.19 18.21
C ASP A 296 9.40 23.39 18.26
N TRP A 297 10.52 24.06 17.96
CA TRP A 297 11.82 23.42 17.81
C TRP A 297 12.56 23.20 19.14
N LEU A 298 12.03 23.68 20.27
CA LEU A 298 12.62 23.49 21.61
C LEU A 298 11.67 22.77 22.58
N ASP A 299 10.36 22.86 22.37
CA ASP A 299 9.35 22.22 23.19
C ASP A 299 8.33 21.47 22.33
N GLU A 300 8.48 20.15 22.27
CA GLU A 300 7.59 19.25 21.52
C GLU A 300 6.11 19.32 21.96
N ARG A 301 5.81 19.97 23.09
CA ARG A 301 4.47 20.15 23.63
C ARG A 301 3.76 21.38 23.04
N ILE A 302 4.47 22.24 22.31
CA ILE A 302 3.95 23.46 21.72
C ILE A 302 3.79 23.29 20.21
N VAL A 303 2.59 23.62 19.74
CA VAL A 303 2.23 23.67 18.32
C VAL A 303 2.15 25.13 17.89
N ILE A 304 2.88 25.49 16.86
CA ILE A 304 2.93 26.84 16.29
C ILE A 304 1.96 26.91 15.11
N VAL A 305 0.99 27.81 15.15
CA VAL A 305 -0.03 27.96 14.10
C VAL A 305 0.07 29.33 13.46
N GLU A 306 0.17 29.39 12.13
CA GLU A 306 0.10 30.64 11.38
C GLU A 306 -1.36 31.09 11.22
N ALA A 307 -1.78 32.08 12.00
CA ALA A 307 -3.15 32.58 12.04
C ALA A 307 -3.17 34.11 11.85
N GLN A 308 -3.04 34.54 10.59
CA GLN A 308 -2.88 35.94 10.24
C GLN A 308 -3.96 36.85 10.89
N PRO A 309 -3.58 38.01 11.47
CA PRO A 309 -2.26 38.66 11.36
C PRO A 309 -1.19 38.20 12.36
N ARG A 310 -1.46 37.16 13.18
CA ARG A 310 -0.58 36.72 14.27
C ARG A 310 -0.19 35.25 14.16
N TRP A 311 0.69 34.81 15.03
CA TRP A 311 0.96 33.40 15.25
C TRP A 311 0.29 32.96 16.55
N LEU A 312 -0.01 31.66 16.65
CA LEU A 312 -0.48 31.06 17.90
C LEU A 312 0.58 30.10 18.42
N ALA A 313 0.94 30.22 19.70
CA ALA A 313 1.69 29.22 20.43
C ALA A 313 0.69 28.37 21.22
N VAL A 314 0.37 27.20 20.71
CA VAL A 314 -0.69 26.33 21.22
C VAL A 314 -0.10 25.23 22.11
N HIS A 315 -0.48 25.19 23.38
CA HIS A 315 -0.15 24.09 24.28
C HIS A 315 -1.38 23.22 24.51
N VAL A 316 -1.22 21.89 24.48
CA VAL A 316 -2.33 20.94 24.72
C VAL A 316 -2.14 20.29 26.08
N ARG A 317 -3.05 20.57 27.02
CA ARG A 317 -3.03 19.98 28.36
C ARG A 317 -3.75 18.64 28.38
N LEU A 318 -3.05 17.60 28.81
CA LEU A 318 -3.55 16.23 28.89
C LEU A 318 -4.00 15.88 30.33
N PRO A 319 -4.79 14.79 30.50
CA PRO A 319 -5.18 14.31 31.82
C PRO A 319 -3.95 13.98 32.68
N GLY A 320 -3.92 14.52 33.91
CA GLY A 320 -2.80 14.36 34.85
C GLY A 320 -1.71 15.43 34.74
N GLU A 321 -1.76 16.32 33.73
CA GLU A 321 -0.85 17.47 33.68
C GLU A 321 -1.36 18.60 34.60
N ALA A 322 -0.49 19.03 35.51
CA ALA A 322 -0.75 20.16 36.40
C ALA A 322 -0.97 21.43 35.56
N ARG A 323 -1.96 22.21 35.95
CA ARG A 323 -2.28 23.48 35.28
C ARG A 323 -1.27 24.57 35.61
N GLU A 324 -0.77 24.55 36.85
CA GLU A 324 0.19 25.52 37.38
C GLU A 324 1.48 25.51 36.54
N GLY A 325 1.91 26.70 36.12
CA GLY A 325 3.14 26.89 35.35
C GLY A 325 3.00 26.80 33.82
N ILE A 326 1.83 26.41 33.28
CA ILE A 326 1.64 26.36 31.82
C ILE A 326 1.72 27.77 31.19
N ALA A 327 1.06 28.77 31.77
CA ALA A 327 1.17 30.15 31.29
C ALA A 327 2.60 30.71 31.40
N GLN A 328 3.31 30.36 32.47
CA GLN A 328 4.72 30.74 32.68
C GLN A 328 5.66 30.05 31.68
N ALA A 329 5.32 28.85 31.19
CA ALA A 329 6.05 28.15 30.14
C ALA A 329 5.72 28.66 28.73
N LEU A 330 4.46 29.07 28.49
CA LEU A 330 4.00 29.60 27.21
C LEU A 330 4.55 31.01 26.92
N ALA A 331 4.74 31.85 27.92
CA ALA A 331 5.20 33.24 27.71
C ALA A 331 6.64 33.33 27.11
N PRO A 332 7.65 32.60 27.60
CA PRO A 332 8.97 32.52 26.96
C PRO A 332 8.92 31.94 25.55
N ALA A 333 8.07 30.93 25.31
CA ALA A 333 7.89 30.36 23.99
C ALA A 333 7.27 31.37 23.02
N ALA A 334 6.22 32.07 23.43
CA ALA A 334 5.57 33.09 22.61
C ALA A 334 6.53 34.23 22.24
N ARG A 335 7.35 34.72 23.18
CA ARG A 335 8.38 35.73 22.90
C ARG A 335 9.40 35.23 21.88
N ARG A 336 9.97 34.04 22.10
CA ARG A 336 10.94 33.43 21.19
C ARG A 336 10.37 33.23 19.79
N ILE A 337 9.15 32.72 19.68
CA ILE A 337 8.47 32.52 18.39
C ILE A 337 8.24 33.88 17.72
N ALA A 338 7.87 34.91 18.49
CA ALA A 338 7.65 36.25 17.96
C ALA A 338 8.94 36.86 17.41
N ASP A 339 10.04 36.71 18.14
CA ASP A 339 11.38 37.14 17.73
C ASP A 339 11.85 36.42 16.47
N TYR A 340 11.57 35.11 16.36
CA TYR A 340 11.99 34.29 15.21
C TYR A 340 11.20 34.62 13.93
N PHE A 341 9.88 34.79 14.04
CA PHE A 341 9.01 35.04 12.88
C PHE A 341 8.71 36.53 12.62
N ASP A 342 9.28 37.43 13.42
CA ASP A 342 9.07 38.89 13.38
C ASP A 342 7.58 39.28 13.31
N LYS A 343 6.76 38.60 14.12
CA LYS A 343 5.30 38.74 14.11
C LYS A 343 4.74 38.53 15.52
N PRO A 344 3.61 39.18 15.87
CA PRO A 344 2.99 38.99 17.18
C PRO A 344 2.54 37.54 17.37
N VAL A 345 2.84 36.96 18.53
CA VAL A 345 2.41 35.62 18.92
C VAL A 345 1.43 35.70 20.08
N GLN A 346 0.33 34.96 19.98
CA GLN A 346 -0.63 34.79 21.07
C GLN A 346 -0.53 33.36 21.62
N ALA A 347 -0.40 33.24 22.94
CA ALA A 347 -0.49 31.94 23.60
C ALA A 347 -1.92 31.41 23.56
N LEU A 348 -2.10 30.11 23.38
CA LEU A 348 -3.39 29.43 23.41
C LEU A 348 -3.24 28.12 24.18
N LEU A 349 -4.12 27.88 25.15
CA LEU A 349 -4.23 26.59 25.82
C LEU A 349 -5.36 25.79 25.18
N VAL A 350 -5.10 24.55 24.77
CA VAL A 350 -6.14 23.58 24.43
C VAL A 350 -6.29 22.62 25.60
N GLU A 351 -7.42 22.73 26.29
CA GLU A 351 -7.75 21.94 27.47
C GLU A 351 -8.35 20.59 27.05
N CYS A 352 -7.61 19.52 27.27
CA CYS A 352 -8.08 18.15 27.05
C CYS A 352 -8.08 17.31 28.34
N SER A 353 -7.71 17.88 29.49
CA SER A 353 -7.54 17.11 30.73
C SER A 353 -8.86 16.53 31.27
N GLY A 354 -9.97 17.21 31.01
CA GLY A 354 -11.32 16.79 31.40
C GLY A 354 -11.99 15.82 30.43
N ASN A 355 -11.36 15.50 29.30
CA ASN A 355 -12.03 14.79 28.20
C ASN A 355 -12.27 13.30 28.49
N ARG A 356 -11.64 12.74 29.53
CA ARG A 356 -11.94 11.39 30.03
C ARG A 356 -13.19 11.32 30.92
N LEU A 357 -13.66 12.45 31.43
CA LEU A 357 -14.81 12.51 32.33
C LEU A 357 -16.11 12.43 31.54
N GLU A 358 -17.16 11.93 32.20
CA GLU A 358 -18.52 11.97 31.65
C GLU A 358 -18.92 13.42 31.36
N LEU A 359 -19.77 13.64 30.35
CA LEU A 359 -20.07 15.00 29.87
C LEU A 359 -20.64 15.92 30.97
N GLN A 360 -21.30 15.31 31.96
CA GLN A 360 -21.92 15.93 33.12
C GLN A 360 -20.89 16.39 34.16
N GLU A 361 -19.72 15.74 34.17
CA GLU A 361 -18.61 15.95 35.12
C GLU A 361 -17.55 16.91 34.55
N ARG A 362 -17.70 17.32 33.29
CA ARG A 362 -16.78 18.24 32.61
C ARG A 362 -17.02 19.67 33.08
N VAL A 363 -15.96 20.30 33.57
CA VAL A 363 -15.96 21.72 33.93
C VAL A 363 -15.36 22.50 32.77
N ALA A 364 -16.03 23.58 32.34
CA ALA A 364 -15.51 24.46 31.30
C ALA A 364 -14.12 24.99 31.72
N PRO A 365 -13.14 25.07 30.80
CA PRO A 365 -11.83 25.61 31.13
C PRO A 365 -11.98 27.05 31.62
N ALA A 366 -11.58 27.32 32.85
CA ALA A 366 -11.36 28.68 33.31
C ALA A 366 -10.23 29.29 32.45
N ALA A 367 -10.36 30.54 32.00
CA ALA A 367 -9.21 31.26 31.44
C ALA A 367 -8.26 31.62 32.59
N GLU A 368 -6.96 31.47 32.40
CA GLU A 368 -5.99 32.20 33.23
C GLU A 368 -5.92 33.65 32.72
N GLU A 369 -5.62 34.61 33.60
CA GLU A 369 -5.77 36.05 33.34
C GLU A 369 -5.16 36.54 32.00
N ASP A 370 -4.19 35.82 31.42
CA ASP A 370 -3.51 36.19 30.17
C ASP A 370 -3.44 35.12 29.07
N VAL A 371 -4.00 33.91 29.25
CA VAL A 371 -3.94 32.84 28.22
C VAL A 371 -5.35 32.33 27.90
N PRO A 372 -5.88 32.59 26.68
CA PRO A 372 -7.15 32.04 26.26
C PRO A 372 -7.09 30.51 26.26
N ALA A 373 -8.16 29.88 26.73
CA ALA A 373 -8.31 28.43 26.75
C ALA A 373 -9.45 27.99 25.82
N LEU A 374 -9.20 26.95 25.03
CA LEU A 374 -10.16 26.29 24.16
C LEU A 374 -10.31 24.84 24.62
N ASP A 375 -11.55 24.36 24.72
CA ASP A 375 -11.83 22.96 25.03
C ASP A 375 -11.50 22.06 23.82
N GLY A 376 -10.82 20.93 24.03
CA GLY A 376 -10.57 19.92 23.00
C GLY A 376 -11.85 19.38 22.34
N VAL A 377 -12.97 19.34 23.06
CA VAL A 377 -14.30 19.03 22.52
C VAL A 377 -14.80 20.13 21.59
N ALA A 378 -14.53 21.40 21.92
CA ALA A 378 -14.83 22.53 21.04
C ALA A 378 -14.02 22.44 19.75
N LEU A 379 -12.75 22.06 19.85
CA LEU A 379 -11.87 21.88 18.71
C LEU A 379 -12.28 20.66 17.84
N TYR A 380 -12.73 19.57 18.46
CA TYR A 380 -13.34 18.44 17.75
C TYR A 380 -14.64 18.86 17.03
N GLY A 381 -15.51 19.61 17.70
CA GLY A 381 -16.72 20.19 17.09
C GLY A 381 -16.40 21.17 15.97
N TRP A 382 -15.27 21.86 16.05
CA TRP A 382 -14.75 22.73 14.99
C TRP A 382 -14.26 21.94 13.77
N LEU A 383 -13.84 20.69 13.90
CA LEU A 383 -13.47 19.87 12.73
C LEU A 383 -14.66 19.35 11.93
N HIS A 384 -15.77 19.05 12.59
CA HIS A 384 -16.86 18.24 12.02
C HIS A 384 -18.17 19.04 11.84
N ASP A 385 -18.11 20.24 11.27
CA ASP A 385 -19.29 21.10 11.10
C ASP A 385 -20.42 20.39 10.33
N THR A 386 -21.35 19.77 11.04
CA THR A 386 -22.64 19.26 10.54
C THR A 386 -23.44 18.71 11.72
N ALA A 387 -24.53 19.39 12.08
CA ALA A 387 -25.79 18.99 12.74
C ALA A 387 -25.98 17.68 13.58
N THR A 388 -25.03 16.74 13.73
CA THR A 388 -25.28 15.37 14.19
C THR A 388 -24.77 15.07 15.62
N ILE A 389 -23.83 15.86 16.18
CA ILE A 389 -23.57 15.84 17.65
C ILE A 389 -24.79 16.41 18.41
N GLN A 390 -25.50 17.36 17.78
CA GLN A 390 -26.93 17.31 17.41
C GLN A 390 -27.89 16.40 18.21
N GLN A 391 -27.85 15.09 17.92
CA GLN A 391 -28.82 14.12 18.46
C GLN A 391 -28.20 13.21 19.53
N ALA A 392 -26.87 13.15 19.63
CA ALA A 392 -26.19 12.30 20.61
C ALA A 392 -26.16 12.88 22.05
N LEU A 393 -26.36 14.20 22.21
CA LEU A 393 -26.37 14.87 23.54
C LEU A 393 -27.75 15.37 23.98
N ALA A 394 -28.82 14.98 23.27
CA ALA A 394 -30.18 15.29 23.69
C ALA A 394 -30.77 14.10 24.46
N ALA A 395 -30.42 13.99 25.74
CA ALA A 395 -31.46 13.75 26.73
C ALA A 395 -31.70 15.10 27.43
N ASP A 396 -32.87 15.65 27.14
CA ASP A 396 -33.46 16.89 27.64
C ASP A 396 -32.87 18.23 27.16
N ALA A 397 -33.76 19.21 27.04
CA ALA A 397 -33.63 20.50 26.35
C ALA A 397 -32.36 21.37 26.65
N ALA A 398 -31.47 20.94 27.54
CA ALA A 398 -30.16 21.53 27.86
C ALA A 398 -29.07 21.30 26.79
N GLY A 399 -29.22 20.30 25.91
CA GLY A 399 -28.32 20.03 24.77
C GLY A 399 -28.40 21.04 23.61
N GLU A 400 -29.41 21.91 23.57
CA GLU A 400 -29.62 22.88 22.49
C GLU A 400 -28.92 24.24 22.80
N ALA A 401 -28.91 24.66 24.07
CA ALA A 401 -28.06 25.74 24.58
C ALA A 401 -26.55 25.41 24.50
N LEU A 402 -26.25 24.11 24.53
CA LEU A 402 -24.90 23.53 24.58
C LEU A 402 -24.07 23.82 23.33
N ARG A 403 -24.74 24.03 22.20
CA ARG A 403 -24.15 24.09 20.87
C ARG A 403 -24.15 25.50 20.27
N CYS A 404 -24.75 26.47 20.98
CA CYS A 404 -24.70 27.89 20.65
C CYS A 404 -23.50 28.63 21.27
N ARG A 405 -23.02 28.26 22.48
CA ARG A 405 -21.82 28.88 23.12
C ARG A 405 -20.48 28.45 22.51
N LEU A 406 -20.36 27.18 22.09
CA LEU A 406 -19.19 26.69 21.34
C LEU A 406 -19.06 27.43 19.97
N ARG A 407 -20.19 27.87 19.40
CA ARG A 407 -20.34 28.68 18.17
C ARG A 407 -19.96 30.17 18.33
N GLU A 408 -20.10 30.78 19.51
CA GLU A 408 -19.68 32.19 19.73
C GLU A 408 -18.18 32.31 20.06
N ARG A 409 -17.59 31.33 20.72
CA ARG A 409 -16.22 31.41 21.26
C ARG A 409 -15.13 31.11 20.23
N ALA A 410 -15.40 30.21 19.28
CA ALA A 410 -14.58 30.08 18.07
C ALA A 410 -14.71 31.30 17.15
N ALA A 411 -15.84 32.01 17.20
CA ALA A 411 -16.08 33.23 16.43
C ALA A 411 -15.40 34.49 17.02
N ALA A 412 -15.08 34.51 18.33
CA ALA A 412 -14.33 35.59 19.00
C ALA A 412 -12.80 35.51 18.79
N LEU A 413 -12.24 34.35 18.45
CA LEU A 413 -10.85 34.19 18.00
C LEU A 413 -10.52 35.03 16.74
N LEU A 414 -11.55 35.49 16.01
CA LEU A 414 -11.44 35.96 14.62
C LEU A 414 -12.07 37.34 14.31
N ARG A 415 -12.70 38.06 15.26
CA ARG A 415 -13.51 39.24 14.90
C ARG A 415 -13.26 40.49 15.77
N HIS A 416 -12.64 41.49 15.14
CA HIS A 416 -12.82 42.95 15.34
C HIS A 416 -12.36 43.65 16.63
N ARG A 417 -11.67 44.82 16.59
CA ARG A 417 -10.89 45.60 15.59
C ARG A 417 -10.26 46.83 16.34
N PRO A 418 -9.33 47.62 15.76
CA PRO A 418 -8.45 48.55 16.49
C PRO A 418 -9.18 49.81 16.97
N GLY A 419 -8.56 50.53 17.90
CA GLY A 419 -8.71 51.98 17.97
C GLY A 419 -8.01 52.62 19.18
N PRO A 420 -7.69 53.92 19.10
CA PRO A 420 -7.24 54.70 17.93
C PRO A 420 -5.73 54.54 17.65
#